data_AF-A0A2R6MAM9-F1
#
_entry.id   AF-A0A2R6MAM9-F1
#
_cell.length_a   1.000
_cell.length_b   1.000
_cell.length_c   1.000
_cell.angle_alpha   90.00
_cell.angle_beta   90.00
_cell.angle_gamma   90.00
#
_symmetry.space_group_name_H-M   'P 1'
#
loop_
_entity.id
_entity.type
_entity.pdbx_description
1 polymer ?
#
loop_
_entity_poly.entity_id
_entity_poly.type
_entity_poly.pdbx_seq_one_letter_code
_entity_poly.pdbx_strand_id
1 'polypeptide(L)' 'MGDWREPSADDKRVRATRSPDDGALDATGAYEDEDALVLYDTENPLAWVQATDAVELNEIR' A
#
# COMPACT_ATOMS: atom_id res chain seq x y z
N MET A 1 3.06 -27.56 26.54
CA MET A 1 3.77 -26.33 26.12
C MET A 1 3.38 -26.08 24.69
N GLY A 2 2.56 -25.06 24.44
CA GLY A 2 2.03 -24.77 23.10
C GLY A 2 3.13 -24.15 22.23
N ASP A 3 3.26 -24.66 21.01
CA ASP A 3 4.13 -24.13 19.97
C ASP A 3 3.52 -22.80 19.47
N TRP A 4 3.87 -21.70 20.13
CA TRP A 4 3.50 -20.35 19.69
C TRP A 4 4.58 -19.84 18.74
N ARG A 5 4.47 -20.26 17.48
CA ARG A 5 5.23 -19.65 16.40
C ARG A 5 4.51 -18.36 16.02
N GLU A 6 5.16 -17.23 16.28
CA GLU A 6 4.68 -15.91 15.83
C GLU A 6 4.40 -16.00 14.31
N PRO A 7 3.20 -15.62 13.83
CA PRO A 7 2.96 -15.57 12.40
C PRO A 7 3.95 -14.57 11.82
N SER A 8 4.82 -15.05 10.94
CA SER A 8 5.79 -14.22 10.26
C SER A 8 5.05 -13.08 9.57
N ALA A 9 5.49 -11.83 9.80
CA ALA A 9 4.95 -10.65 9.14
C ALA A 9 4.96 -10.76 7.59
N ASP A 10 5.71 -11.72 7.05
CA ASP A 10 5.76 -12.09 5.64
C ASP A 10 4.56 -12.89 5.10
N ASP A 11 3.71 -13.49 5.95
CA ASP A 11 2.62 -14.38 5.50
C ASP A 11 1.43 -13.60 4.91
N LYS A 12 1.36 -12.29 5.18
CA LYS A 12 0.33 -11.39 4.66
C LYS A 12 0.88 -10.58 3.49
N ARG A 13 1.35 -11.23 2.42
CA ARG A 13 1.68 -10.50 1.18
C ARG A 13 0.41 -9.88 0.61
N VAL A 14 0.19 -8.63 1.02
CA VAL A 14 -0.89 -7.75 0.61
C VAL A 14 -0.90 -7.65 -0.91
N ARG A 15 -2.09 -7.76 -1.49
CA ARG A 15 -2.30 -7.62 -2.93
C ARG A 15 -2.03 -6.17 -3.33
N ALA A 16 -0.89 -5.91 -3.95
CA ALA A 16 -0.59 -4.61 -4.53
C ALA A 16 -1.61 -4.30 -5.64
N THR A 17 -2.47 -3.30 -5.42
CA THR A 17 -3.38 -2.77 -6.42
C THR A 17 -2.62 -1.73 -7.23
N ARG A 18 -2.00 -2.14 -8.34
CA ARG A 18 -1.57 -1.17 -9.37
C ARG A 18 -2.84 -0.59 -10.01
N SER A 19 -3.10 0.69 -9.81
CA SER A 19 -4.12 1.41 -10.56
C SER A 19 -3.75 1.40 -12.05
N PRO A 20 -4.65 0.99 -12.95
CA PRO A 20 -4.41 1.04 -14.38
C PRO A 20 -4.80 2.42 -14.90
N ASP A 21 -3.91 3.40 -14.80
CA ASP A 21 -4.05 4.62 -15.60
C ASP A 21 -2.70 5.13 -16.11
N ASP A 22 -2.70 5.50 -17.38
CA ASP A 22 -1.57 5.67 -18.28
C ASP A 22 -0.73 6.91 -17.90
N GLY A 23 0.18 6.75 -16.93
CA GLY A 23 1.37 7.62 -16.80
C GLY A 23 1.44 8.59 -15.63
N ALA A 24 0.49 8.66 -14.69
CA ALA A 24 0.49 9.70 -13.67
C ALA A 24 1.27 9.39 -12.37
N LEU A 25 1.63 8.12 -12.08
CA LEU A 25 2.25 7.74 -10.78
C LEU A 25 3.28 6.60 -10.91
N ASP A 26 4.19 6.64 -11.90
CA ASP A 26 5.23 5.59 -12.04
C ASP A 26 6.14 5.48 -10.78
N ALA A 27 6.32 6.60 -10.08
CA ALA A 27 7.11 6.71 -8.85
C ALA A 27 6.31 6.50 -7.54
N THR A 28 4.99 6.26 -7.57
CA THR A 28 4.17 6.10 -6.37
C THR A 28 3.41 4.79 -6.39
N GLY A 29 3.54 4.00 -5.33
CA GLY A 29 2.81 2.76 -5.11
C GLY A 29 1.80 2.88 -3.97
N ALA A 30 0.85 1.95 -3.95
CA ALA A 30 -0.14 1.83 -2.89
C ALA A 30 -0.37 0.37 -2.50
N TYR A 31 -0.63 0.14 -1.21
CA TYR A 31 -1.15 -1.15 -0.73
C TYR A 31 -2.14 -0.94 0.42
N GLU A 32 -3.05 -1.88 0.57
CA GLU A 32 -4.11 -1.87 1.59
C GLU A 32 -3.72 -2.76 2.78
N ASP A 33 -3.52 -2.15 3.94
CA ASP A 33 -3.39 -2.85 5.22
C ASP A 33 -4.78 -3.03 5.88
N GLU A 34 -4.89 -3.78 6.97
CA GLU A 34 -6.16 -4.29 7.52
C GLU A 34 -7.23 -3.22 7.76
N ASP A 35 -6.83 -1.99 8.09
CA ASP A 35 -7.72 -0.83 8.31
C ASP A 35 -7.16 0.48 7.70
N ALA A 36 -6.17 0.41 6.82
CA ALA A 36 -5.50 1.61 6.32
C ALA A 36 -4.92 1.46 4.91
N LEU A 37 -4.87 2.56 4.17
CA LEU A 37 -4.15 2.67 2.91
C LEU A 37 -2.75 3.21 3.17
N VAL A 38 -1.74 2.56 2.59
CA VAL A 38 -0.36 3.05 2.58
C VAL A 38 -0.01 3.51 1.18
N LEU A 39 0.44 4.77 1.07
CA LEU A 39 1.03 5.34 -0.12
C LEU A 39 2.54 5.46 0.10
N TYR A 40 3.33 5.07 -0.89
CA TYR A 40 4.78 5.09 -0.79
C TYR A 40 5.43 5.51 -2.10
N ASP A 41 6.59 6.13 -1.97
CA ASP A 41 7.47 6.44 -3.11
C ASP A 41 8.29 5.20 -3.49
N THR A 42 8.23 4.77 -4.75
CA THR A 42 8.91 3.56 -5.24
C THR A 42 10.42 3.78 -5.41
N GLU A 43 10.87 5.04 -5.53
CA GLU A 43 12.27 5.41 -5.68
C GLU A 43 12.94 5.72 -4.33
N ASN A 44 12.14 6.10 -3.32
CA ASN A 44 12.58 6.46 -1.98
C ASN A 44 11.75 5.70 -0.93
N PRO A 45 12.12 4.44 -0.59
CA PRO A 45 11.30 3.56 0.26
C PRO A 45 11.03 4.07 1.69
N LEU A 46 11.76 5.09 2.15
CA LEU A 46 11.54 5.72 3.46
C LEU A 46 10.51 6.86 3.41
N ALA A 47 10.05 7.26 2.22
CA ALA A 47 8.99 8.26 2.04
C ALA A 47 7.64 7.55 1.87
N TRP A 48 6.86 7.49 2.95
CA TRP A 48 5.54 6.85 2.97
C TRP A 48 4.58 7.57 3.90
N VAL A 49 3.29 7.38 3.65
CA VAL A 49 2.19 7.84 4.51
C VAL A 49 1.13 6.75 4.62
N GLN A 50 0.58 6.60 5.83
CA GLN A 50 -0.53 5.70 6.12
C GLN A 50 -1.74 6.51 6.57
N ALA A 51 -2.91 6.17 6.04
CA ALA A 51 -4.17 6.82 6.38
C ALA A 51 -5.30 5.81 6.51
N THR A 52 -6.18 5.99 7.50
CA THR A 52 -7.40 5.20 7.68
C THR A 52 -8.52 5.62 6.73
N ASP A 53 -8.41 6.79 6.11
CA ASP A 53 -9.37 7.34 5.14
C ASP A 53 -8.59 7.95 3.98
N ALA A 54 -8.92 7.52 2.77
CA ALA A 54 -8.33 8.01 1.53
C ALA A 54 -9.39 8.04 0.42
N VAL A 55 -9.35 9.08 -0.40
CA VAL A 55 -10.27 9.27 -1.52
C VAL A 55 -9.52 9.18 -2.84
N GLU A 56 -10.10 8.47 -3.80
CA GLU A 56 -9.56 8.41 -5.16
C GLU A 56 -9.84 9.74 -5.87
N LEU A 57 -8.77 10.36 -6.38
CA LEU A 57 -8.88 11.57 -7.18
C LEU A 57 -9.05 11.18 -8.65
N ASN A 58 -10.14 11.66 -9.24
CA ASN A 58 -10.39 11.53 -10.67
C ASN A 58 -10.02 12.85 -11.36
N GLU A 59 -9.49 12.77 -12.59
CA GLU A 59 -9.17 13.96 -13.38
C GLU A 59 -10.43 14.80 -13.59
N ILE A 60 -10.33 16.10 -13.30
CA ILE A 60 -11.40 17.05 -13.60
C ILE A 60 -11.30 17.40 -15.09
N ARG A 61 -12.32 17.02 -15.86
CA ARG A 61 -12.44 17.35 -17.29
C ARG A 61 -12.87 18.79 -17.56
#